data_AF-A0A8X7B8V9-F1
#
_entry.id   AF-A0A8X7B8V9-F1
#
_cell.length_a   1.000
_cell.length_b   1.000
_cell.length_c   1.000
_cell.angle_alpha   90.00
_cell.angle_beta   90.00
_cell.angle_gamma   90.00
#
_symmetry.space_group_name_H-M   'P 1'
#
loop_
_entity.id
_entity.type
_entity.pdbx_description
1 polymer ?
#
loop_
_entity_poly.entity_id
_entity_poly.type
_entity_poly.pdbx_seq_one_letter_code
_entity_poly.pdbx_strand_id
1 'polypeptide(L)'
;MKSALEFPKIMSSPQYDCNEEEIEKERSKASYALTNNEAGGVENSYYRYFSNYDGVIRFIAWLLRFKHNCKNVTGKKHGELTVTENQEANTKALLMIQTESFLSEEKRFKSLQTFKDDHGILRLETKIIYRKDSEEFLRPIVLPPKHEVVKRLIYNTLAKNWWPR
;
A
#
# COMPACT_ATOMS: atom_id res chain seq x y z
N MET A 1 6.37 -11.16 67.76
CA MET A 1 5.15 -11.91 67.39
C MET A 1 4.23 -10.96 66.65
N LYS A 2 3.90 -11.27 65.40
CA LYS A 2 3.26 -10.37 64.42
C LYS A 2 1.80 -10.07 64.83
N SER A 3 1.44 -8.78 64.90
CA SER A 3 0.05 -8.33 64.87
C SER A 3 -0.47 -8.48 63.44
N ALA A 4 -1.49 -9.32 63.26
CA ALA A 4 -2.16 -9.48 61.98
C ALA A 4 -3.10 -8.28 61.77
N LEU A 5 -2.75 -7.41 60.83
CA LEU A 5 -3.65 -6.42 60.26
C LEU A 5 -4.70 -7.19 59.44
N GLU A 6 -5.94 -7.24 59.92
CA GLU A 6 -7.08 -7.70 59.12
C GLU A 6 -7.33 -6.68 58.01
N PHE A 7 -7.11 -7.11 56.76
CA PHE A 7 -7.48 -6.32 55.59
C PHE A 7 -9.01 -6.37 55.42
N PRO A 8 -9.66 -5.22 55.16
CA PRO A 8 -11.10 -5.20 54.90
C PRO A 8 -11.41 -6.04 53.66
N LYS A 9 -12.43 -6.88 53.79
CA LYS A 9 -12.95 -7.76 52.74
C LYS A 9 -13.24 -6.90 51.51
N ILE A 10 -12.43 -7.08 50.46
CA ILE A 10 -12.59 -6.40 49.17
C ILE A 10 -14.04 -6.61 48.73
N MET A 11 -14.78 -5.52 48.49
CA MET A 11 -16.11 -5.59 47.90
C MET A 11 -16.02 -6.50 46.69
N SER A 12 -16.80 -7.58 46.67
CA SER A 12 -16.89 -8.44 45.50
C SER A 12 -17.23 -7.56 44.30
N SER A 13 -16.30 -7.47 43.35
CA SER A 13 -16.53 -6.78 42.08
C SER A 13 -17.86 -7.31 41.52
N PRO A 14 -18.81 -6.44 41.14
CA PRO A 14 -20.04 -6.91 40.53
C PRO A 14 -19.65 -7.83 39.36
N GLN A 15 -20.16 -9.06 39.40
CA GLN A 15 -20.03 -9.96 38.26
C GLN A 15 -20.80 -9.30 37.13
N TYR A 16 -20.08 -8.61 36.25
CA TYR A 16 -20.62 -8.15 35.00
C TYR A 16 -20.93 -9.39 34.18
N ASP A 17 -22.22 -9.65 33.98
CA ASP A 17 -22.67 -10.56 32.94
C ASP A 17 -22.36 -9.89 31.60
N CYS A 18 -21.18 -10.21 31.05
CA CYS A 18 -20.76 -9.71 29.76
C CYS A 18 -21.60 -10.40 28.69
N ASN A 19 -22.62 -9.69 28.19
CA ASN A 19 -23.44 -10.18 27.09
C ASN A 19 -22.62 -10.28 25.80
N GLU A 20 -22.11 -11.48 25.51
CA GLU A 20 -21.26 -11.79 24.35
C GLU A 20 -21.93 -11.39 23.03
N GLU A 21 -23.25 -11.56 22.91
CA GLU A 21 -24.02 -11.17 21.72
C GLU A 21 -24.03 -9.65 21.48
N GLU A 22 -24.03 -8.85 22.55
CA GLU A 22 -23.99 -7.39 22.46
C GLU A 22 -22.60 -6.90 22.06
N ILE A 23 -21.54 -7.54 22.61
CA ILE A 23 -20.15 -7.30 22.20
C ILE A 23 -19.98 -7.61 20.70
N GLU A 24 -20.56 -8.70 20.22
CA GLU A 24 -20.43 -9.11 18.83
C GLU A 24 -21.22 -8.20 17.88
N LYS A 25 -22.39 -7.70 18.32
CA LYS A 25 -23.12 -6.63 17.62
C LYS A 25 -22.33 -5.32 17.57
N GLU A 26 -21.68 -4.91 18.65
CA GLU A 26 -20.82 -3.72 18.66
C GLU A 26 -19.57 -3.91 17.78
N ARG A 27 -18.94 -5.08 17.77
CA ARG A 27 -17.83 -5.40 16.85
C ARG A 27 -18.26 -5.40 15.38
N SER A 28 -19.48 -5.86 15.11
CA SER A 28 -20.09 -5.81 13.77
C SER A 28 -20.39 -4.38 13.34
N LYS A 29 -20.94 -3.54 14.23
CA LYS A 29 -21.13 -2.10 13.99
C LYS A 29 -19.81 -1.36 13.77
N ALA A 30 -18.78 -1.67 14.56
CA ALA A 30 -17.44 -1.11 14.39
C ALA A 30 -16.81 -1.53 13.05
N SER A 31 -17.01 -2.77 12.62
CA SER A 31 -16.61 -3.24 11.28
C SER A 31 -17.36 -2.50 10.17
N TYR A 32 -18.67 -2.30 10.33
CA TYR A 32 -19.49 -1.55 9.38
C TYR A 32 -19.16 -0.05 9.31
N ALA A 33 -18.78 0.56 10.44
CA ALA A 33 -18.35 1.96 10.50
C ALA A 33 -17.02 2.19 9.76
N LEU A 34 -16.15 1.16 9.66
CA LEU A 34 -14.93 1.23 8.85
C LEU A 34 -15.20 1.16 7.35
N THR A 35 -16.34 0.61 6.93
CA THR A 35 -16.68 0.42 5.51
C THR A 35 -17.58 1.49 4.92
N ASN A 36 -18.29 2.27 5.74
CA ASN A 36 -19.21 3.31 5.26
C ASN A 36 -18.58 4.70 5.35
N ASN A 37 -17.69 5.00 4.40
CA ASN A 37 -17.39 6.37 3.98
C ASN A 37 -17.68 6.48 2.49
N GLU A 38 -18.96 6.60 2.16
CA GLU A 38 -19.41 6.99 0.82
C GLU A 38 -19.80 8.47 0.88
N ALA A 39 -19.40 9.24 -0.15
CA ALA A 39 -19.61 10.68 -0.32
C ALA A 39 -18.59 11.64 0.33
N GLY A 40 -17.32 11.47 -0.04
CA GLY A 40 -16.31 12.51 -0.05
C GLY A 40 -15.15 12.01 -0.89
N GLY A 41 -14.84 12.66 -2.01
CA GLY A 41 -13.73 12.25 -2.89
C GLY A 41 -12.49 11.94 -2.06
N VAL A 42 -11.86 10.79 -2.30
CA VAL A 42 -10.80 10.21 -1.45
C VAL A 42 -9.69 11.24 -1.18
N GLU A 43 -9.87 12.04 -0.12
CA GLU A 43 -8.89 13.02 0.35
C GLU A 43 -7.84 12.36 1.25
N ASN A 44 -7.92 11.03 1.41
CA ASN A 44 -6.96 10.24 2.15
C ASN A 44 -6.14 9.36 1.21
N SER A 45 -5.40 10.02 0.32
CA SER A 45 -4.48 9.34 -0.56
C SER A 45 -3.28 8.81 0.24
N TYR A 46 -3.07 7.49 0.22
CA TYR A 46 -2.05 6.77 0.99
C TYR A 46 -0.63 7.36 0.85
N TYR A 47 -0.34 8.02 -0.27
CA TYR A 47 0.96 8.60 -0.53
C TYR A 47 1.16 9.99 0.09
N ARG A 48 0.10 10.69 0.52
CA ARG A 48 0.19 12.10 0.97
C ARG A 48 1.14 12.31 2.15
N TYR A 49 1.25 11.31 3.03
CA TYR A 49 2.13 11.32 4.21
C TYR A 49 3.61 11.19 3.91
N PHE A 50 3.98 10.84 2.67
CA PHE A 50 5.36 10.63 2.27
C PHE A 50 5.85 11.78 1.39
N SER A 51 7.02 12.32 1.66
CA SER A 51 7.60 13.40 0.84
C SER A 51 8.40 12.88 -0.35
N ASN A 52 8.78 11.60 -0.36
CA ASN A 52 9.60 10.99 -1.40
C ASN A 52 8.99 9.66 -1.88
N TYR A 53 9.45 9.22 -3.05
CA TYR A 53 8.96 7.99 -3.66
C TYR A 53 9.39 6.74 -2.88
N ASP A 54 10.64 6.70 -2.38
CA ASP A 54 11.16 5.54 -1.64
C ASP A 54 10.34 5.23 -0.38
N GLY A 55 9.84 6.26 0.30
CA GLY A 55 8.96 6.13 1.47
C GLY A 55 7.62 5.50 1.12
N VAL A 56 7.03 5.88 -0.03
CA VAL A 56 5.80 5.26 -0.55
C VAL A 56 6.05 3.78 -0.85
N ILE A 57 7.16 3.45 -1.50
CA ILE A 57 7.51 2.05 -1.82
C ILE A 57 7.73 1.22 -0.56
N ARG A 58 8.48 1.73 0.41
CA ARG A 58 8.70 1.05 1.70
C ARG A 58 7.38 0.79 2.43
N PHE A 59 6.48 1.77 2.44
CA PHE A 59 5.16 1.62 3.05
C PHE A 59 4.35 0.51 2.38
N ILE A 60 4.28 0.51 1.05
CA ILE A 60 3.57 -0.53 0.28
C ILE A 60 4.22 -1.91 0.51
N ALA A 61 5.56 -1.99 0.55
CA ALA A 61 6.28 -3.23 0.79
C ALA A 61 5.95 -3.83 2.17
N TRP A 62 5.94 -3.00 3.22
CA TRP A 62 5.52 -3.42 4.55
C TRP A 62 4.06 -3.85 4.60
N LEU A 63 3.17 -3.15 3.89
CA LEU A 63 1.77 -3.54 3.79
C LEU A 63 1.58 -4.89 3.10
N LEU A 64 2.32 -5.14 2.01
CA LEU A 64 2.31 -6.43 1.30
C LEU A 64 2.86 -7.56 2.17
N ARG A 65 3.96 -7.32 2.89
CA ARG A 65 4.52 -8.28 3.85
C ARG A 65 3.55 -8.56 4.99
N PHE A 66 2.91 -7.53 5.53
CA PHE A 66 1.89 -7.68 6.56
C PHE A 66 0.75 -8.56 6.07
N LYS A 67 0.19 -8.27 4.89
CA LYS A 67 -0.84 -9.10 4.25
C LYS A 67 -0.38 -10.55 4.07
N HIS A 68 0.88 -10.76 3.66
CA HIS A 68 1.45 -12.09 3.52
C HIS A 68 1.54 -12.82 4.87
N ASN A 69 2.03 -12.16 5.92
CA ASN A 69 2.20 -12.74 7.25
C ASN A 69 0.86 -13.02 7.95
N CYS A 70 -0.19 -12.24 7.66
CA CYS A 70 -1.54 -12.54 8.12
C CYS A 70 -2.09 -13.84 7.52
N LYS A 71 -1.72 -14.16 6.27
CA LYS A 71 -2.17 -15.37 5.57
C LYS A 71 -1.31 -16.59 5.85
N ASN A 72 -0.03 -16.39 6.16
CA ASN A 72 0.95 -17.47 6.33
C ASN A 72 1.45 -17.51 7.77
N VAL A 73 0.79 -18.31 8.60
CA VAL A 73 1.10 -18.40 10.04
C VAL A 73 2.48 -19.02 10.30
N THR A 74 2.89 -20.01 9.50
CA THR A 74 4.15 -20.75 9.64
C THR A 74 5.31 -20.19 8.81
N GLY A 75 5.00 -19.42 7.76
CA GLY A 75 5.98 -18.86 6.81
C GLY A 75 6.13 -17.34 6.92
N LYS A 76 6.06 -16.81 8.15
CA LYS A 76 6.13 -15.35 8.35
C LYS A 76 7.50 -14.82 7.98
N LYS A 77 7.51 -13.72 7.24
CA LYS A 77 8.72 -12.96 6.92
C LYS A 77 9.04 -12.00 8.05
N HIS A 78 10.31 -11.97 8.46
CA HIS A 78 10.84 -11.12 9.53
C HIS A 78 12.11 -10.39 9.05
N GLY A 79 12.54 -9.37 9.81
CA GLY A 79 13.74 -8.59 9.50
C GLY A 79 13.53 -7.50 8.46
N GLU A 80 14.62 -7.08 7.80
CA GLU A 80 14.61 -6.01 6.80
C GLU A 80 13.83 -6.36 5.52
N LEU A 81 13.35 -5.35 4.81
CA LEU A 81 12.71 -5.53 3.51
C LEU A 81 13.72 -6.03 2.47
N THR A 82 13.36 -7.10 1.78
CA THR A 82 14.18 -7.63 0.69
C THR A 82 14.07 -6.78 -0.56
N VAL A 83 15.04 -6.91 -1.48
CA VAL A 83 15.00 -6.22 -2.77
C VAL A 83 13.77 -6.64 -3.57
N THR A 84 13.39 -7.92 -3.53
CA THR A 84 12.23 -8.45 -4.24
C THR A 84 10.91 -7.87 -3.73
N GLU A 85 10.77 -7.67 -2.40
CA GLU A 85 9.60 -7.01 -1.83
C GLU A 85 9.51 -5.53 -2.22
N ASN A 86 10.65 -4.83 -2.30
CA ASN A 86 10.66 -3.46 -2.80
C ASN A 86 10.30 -3.41 -4.29
N GLN A 87 10.75 -4.36 -5.10
CA GLN A 87 10.37 -4.48 -6.51
C GLN A 87 8.88 -4.78 -6.68
N GLU A 88 8.33 -5.71 -5.91
CA GLU A 88 6.89 -6.03 -5.92
C GLU A 88 6.06 -4.81 -5.50
N ALA A 89 6.48 -4.11 -4.45
CA ALA A 89 5.83 -2.89 -3.99
C ALA A 89 5.88 -1.78 -5.04
N ASN A 90 7.00 -1.63 -5.74
CA ASN A 90 7.17 -0.70 -6.84
C ASN A 90 6.19 -0.99 -7.98
N THR A 91 6.15 -2.25 -8.45
CA THR A 91 5.20 -2.73 -9.47
C THR A 91 3.75 -2.47 -9.02
N LYS A 92 3.43 -2.77 -7.76
CA LYS A 92 2.09 -2.52 -7.22
C LYS A 92 1.73 -1.04 -7.15
N ALA A 93 2.67 -0.19 -6.76
CA ALA A 93 2.49 1.26 -6.73
C ALA A 93 2.15 1.81 -8.12
N LEU A 94 2.90 1.40 -9.14
CA LEU A 94 2.69 1.83 -10.52
C LEU A 94 1.33 1.36 -11.05
N LEU A 95 0.94 0.12 -10.74
CA LEU A 95 -0.39 -0.38 -11.09
C LEU A 95 -1.53 0.41 -10.41
N MET A 96 -1.37 0.78 -9.14
CA MET A 96 -2.37 1.59 -8.41
C MET A 96 -2.50 2.98 -9.06
N ILE A 97 -1.38 3.64 -9.37
CA ILE A 97 -1.35 4.93 -10.07
C ILE A 97 -2.10 4.87 -11.40
N GLN A 98 -1.82 3.83 -12.20
CA GLN A 98 -2.50 3.64 -13.49
C GLN A 98 -3.98 3.36 -13.31
N THR A 99 -4.33 2.50 -12.37
CA THR A 99 -5.73 2.16 -12.07
C THR A 99 -6.49 3.41 -11.67
N GLU A 100 -5.96 4.21 -10.74
CA GLU A 100 -6.58 5.45 -10.27
C GLU A 100 -6.73 6.50 -11.38
N SER A 101 -5.71 6.63 -12.25
CA SER A 101 -5.66 7.72 -13.23
C SER A 101 -6.31 7.40 -14.57
N PHE A 102 -6.45 6.12 -14.93
CA PHE A 102 -6.89 5.70 -16.26
C PHE A 102 -8.28 5.04 -16.28
N LEU A 103 -9.05 5.09 -15.18
CA LEU A 103 -10.41 4.51 -15.06
C LEU A 103 -11.37 4.89 -16.20
N SER A 104 -11.14 6.00 -16.91
CA SER A 104 -12.08 6.54 -17.90
C SER A 104 -11.41 6.98 -19.23
N GLU A 105 -10.11 6.74 -19.41
CA GLU A 105 -9.32 7.38 -20.48
C GLU A 105 -8.87 6.44 -21.62
N GLU A 106 -9.62 5.36 -21.90
CA GLU A 106 -9.29 4.40 -22.99
C GLU A 106 -9.08 5.08 -24.36
N LYS A 107 -9.74 6.20 -24.61
CA LYS A 107 -9.63 6.95 -25.88
C LYS A 107 -8.25 7.61 -26.07
N ARG A 108 -7.52 7.94 -24.99
CA ARG A 108 -6.22 8.63 -25.06
C ARG A 108 -5.09 7.72 -25.50
N PHE A 109 -5.26 6.41 -25.33
CA PHE A 109 -4.27 5.40 -25.70
C PHE A 109 -4.45 4.87 -27.11
N LYS A 110 -5.51 5.24 -27.85
CA LYS A 110 -5.70 4.75 -29.23
C LYS A 110 -4.61 5.19 -30.19
N SER A 111 -3.97 6.32 -29.93
CA SER A 111 -2.83 6.82 -30.73
C SER A 111 -1.49 6.22 -30.29
N LEU A 112 -1.44 5.59 -29.11
CA LEU A 112 -0.23 4.97 -28.57
C LEU A 112 -0.34 3.46 -28.72
N GLN A 113 0.67 2.81 -29.30
CA GLN A 113 0.74 1.35 -29.27
C GLN A 113 0.99 0.92 -27.82
N THR A 114 -0.07 0.54 -27.11
CA THR A 114 -0.02 0.15 -25.70
C THR A 114 -0.58 -1.25 -25.50
N PHE A 115 0.00 -1.98 -24.54
CA PHE A 115 -0.45 -3.32 -24.14
C PHE A 115 -0.31 -3.46 -22.62
N LYS A 116 -0.96 -4.47 -22.03
CA LYS A 116 -0.80 -4.80 -20.61
C LYS A 116 0.20 -5.94 -20.45
N ASP A 117 1.13 -5.80 -19.52
CA ASP A 117 2.07 -6.87 -19.15
C ASP A 117 1.42 -7.92 -18.23
N ASP A 118 2.21 -8.93 -17.83
CA ASP A 118 1.78 -10.03 -16.94
C ASP A 118 1.30 -9.54 -15.56
N HIS A 119 1.69 -8.33 -15.16
CA HIS A 119 1.25 -7.69 -13.91
C HIS A 119 0.03 -6.77 -14.11
N GLY A 120 -0.51 -6.71 -15.34
CA GLY A 120 -1.62 -5.85 -15.72
C GLY A 120 -1.26 -4.37 -15.91
N ILE A 121 0.04 -4.05 -15.92
CA ILE A 121 0.55 -2.69 -16.09
C ILE A 121 0.53 -2.31 -17.56
N LEU A 122 0.02 -1.13 -17.87
CA LEU A 122 0.01 -0.55 -19.21
C LEU A 122 1.43 -0.11 -19.62
N ARG A 123 1.95 -0.70 -20.69
CA ARG A 123 3.27 -0.41 -21.27
C ARG A 123 3.13 0.01 -22.72
N LEU A 124 4.13 0.75 -23.20
CA LEU A 124 4.26 1.08 -24.62
C LEU A 124 4.96 -0.03 -25.37
N GLU A 125 4.39 -0.40 -26.51
CA GLU A 125 5.07 -1.16 -27.54
C GLU A 125 5.77 -0.17 -28.47
N THR A 126 7.10 -0.23 -28.52
CA THR A 126 7.91 0.71 -29.27
C THR A 126 8.66 -0.01 -30.40
N LYS A 127 8.95 0.67 -31.50
CA LYS A 127 9.75 0.09 -32.61
C LYS A 127 11.23 -0.13 -32.26
N ILE A 128 11.66 0.29 -31.07
CA ILE A 128 13.03 0.17 -30.58
C ILE A 128 13.33 -1.21 -29.96
N ILE A 129 12.38 -2.15 -29.99
CA ILE A 129 12.53 -3.55 -29.54
C ILE A 129 13.76 -4.29 -30.12
N TYR A 130 14.33 -3.83 -31.23
CA TYR A 130 15.50 -4.45 -31.84
C TYR A 130 16.84 -4.00 -31.22
N ARG A 131 16.83 -3.06 -30.27
CA ARG A 131 18.04 -2.69 -29.52
C ARG A 131 18.32 -3.70 -28.41
N LYS A 132 19.61 -3.91 -28.12
CA LYS A 132 20.07 -4.72 -26.99
C LYS A 132 20.12 -3.84 -25.72
N ASP A 133 18.95 -3.57 -25.16
CA ASP A 133 18.75 -2.76 -23.95
C ASP A 133 17.91 -3.53 -22.91
N SER A 134 17.65 -2.93 -21.74
CA SER A 134 16.82 -3.54 -20.70
C SER A 134 15.33 -3.54 -21.08
N GLU A 135 14.57 -4.52 -20.57
CA GLU A 135 13.15 -4.65 -20.90
C GLU A 135 12.33 -3.42 -20.47
N GLU A 136 12.72 -2.77 -19.38
CA GLU A 136 12.10 -1.52 -18.90
C GLU A 136 12.30 -0.36 -19.89
N PHE A 137 13.40 -0.38 -20.65
CA PHE A 137 13.68 0.62 -21.67
C PHE A 137 12.97 0.28 -22.98
N LEU A 138 12.96 -0.99 -23.37
CA LEU A 138 12.28 -1.45 -24.58
C LEU A 138 10.76 -1.29 -24.48
N ARG A 139 10.21 -1.52 -23.29
CA ARG A 139 8.77 -1.50 -22.99
C ARG A 139 8.48 -0.60 -21.79
N PRO A 140 8.57 0.72 -21.97
CA PRO A 140 8.40 1.67 -20.87
C PRO A 140 6.96 1.68 -20.35
N ILE A 141 6.83 1.91 -19.05
CA ILE A 141 5.54 2.00 -18.36
C ILE A 141 4.88 3.34 -18.65
N VAL A 142 3.59 3.31 -19.00
CA VAL A 142 2.81 4.53 -19.23
C VAL A 142 2.41 5.14 -17.89
N LEU A 143 2.87 6.36 -17.60
CA LEU A 143 2.56 7.03 -16.33
C LEU A 143 1.76 8.32 -16.51
N PRO A 144 0.77 8.59 -15.64
CA PRO A 144 0.00 9.82 -15.65
C PRO A 144 0.87 10.99 -15.18
N PRO A 145 1.07 12.04 -16.00
CA PRO A 145 2.03 13.11 -15.70
C PRO A 145 1.59 14.00 -14.53
N LYS A 146 0.29 14.09 -14.25
CA LYS A 146 -0.26 14.94 -13.19
C LYS A 146 -0.28 14.27 -11.81
N HIS A 147 -0.05 12.96 -11.74
CA HIS A 147 -0.15 12.20 -10.50
C HIS A 147 1.00 12.53 -9.54
N GLU A 148 0.69 12.79 -8.28
CA GLU A 148 1.65 13.29 -7.30
C GLU A 148 2.80 12.30 -7.04
N VAL A 149 2.49 11.00 -6.95
CA VAL A 149 3.52 9.95 -6.80
C VAL A 149 4.48 9.90 -8.00
N VAL A 150 3.99 10.19 -9.22
CA VAL A 150 4.82 10.21 -10.43
C VAL A 150 5.77 11.39 -10.39
N LYS A 151 5.31 12.57 -9.96
CA LYS A 151 6.20 13.72 -9.76
C LYS A 151 7.31 13.39 -8.77
N ARG A 152 6.97 12.76 -7.64
CA ARG A 152 7.94 12.35 -6.62
C ARG A 152 8.93 11.30 -7.13
N LEU A 153 8.48 10.36 -7.98
CA LEU A 153 9.37 9.42 -8.66
C LEU A 153 10.41 10.16 -9.52
N ILE A 154 9.95 11.14 -10.32
CA ILE A 154 10.83 11.95 -11.16
C ILE A 154 11.84 12.72 -10.30
N TYR A 155 11.38 13.45 -9.29
CA TYR A 155 12.27 14.21 -8.40
C TYR A 155 13.29 13.33 -7.67
N ASN A 156 12.86 12.17 -7.17
CA ASN A 156 13.74 11.23 -6.49
C ASN A 156 14.82 10.68 -7.44
N THR A 157 14.46 10.40 -8.69
CA THR A 157 15.41 9.92 -9.72
C THR A 157 16.41 11.02 -10.09
N LEU A 158 15.94 12.25 -10.27
CA LEU A 158 16.79 13.40 -10.58
C LEU A 158 17.77 13.69 -9.43
N ALA A 159 17.29 13.69 -8.18
CA ALA A 159 18.14 13.91 -7.02
C ALA A 159 19.26 12.86 -6.89
N LYS A 160 18.97 11.60 -7.22
CA LYS A 160 19.95 10.50 -7.17
C LYS A 160 21.01 10.57 -8.28
N ASN A 161 20.63 11.07 -9.46
CA ASN A 161 21.50 11.03 -10.65
C ASN A 161 22.32 12.31 -10.86
N TRP A 162 21.86 13.46 -10.35
CA TRP A 162 22.44 14.77 -10.69
C TRP A 162 23.11 15.53 -9.54
N TRP A 163 23.00 15.05 -8.29
CA TRP A 163 23.66 15.69 -7.16
C TRP A 163 24.92 14.90 -6.76
N PRO A 164 26.10 15.53 -6.59
CA PRO A 164 27.27 14.86 -6.04
C PRO A 164 26.94 14.44 -4.61
N ARG A 165 27.07 13.15 -4.30
CA ARG A 165 27.02 12.64 -2.93
C ARG A 165 28.35 12.82 -2.24
#